data_AF-A0A2M7H766-F1
#
_entry.id   AF-A0A2M7H766-F1
#
_cell.length_a   1.000
_cell.length_b   1.000
_cell.length_c   1.000
_cell.angle_alpha   90.00
_cell.angle_beta   90.00
_cell.angle_gamma   90.00
#
_symmetry.space_group_name_H-M   'P 1'
#
loop_
_entity.id
_entity.type
_entity.pdbx_description
1 polymer ?
#
loop_
_entity_poly.entity_id
_entity_poly.type
_entity_poly.pdbx_seq_one_letter_code
_entity_poly.pdbx_strand_id
1 'polypeptide(L)'
;SEAMVIGLLMAKVAKKEYVGFVDADNYFPGAVLEYVRNYAAGFSLAWSPYSMVRILWHYKPKISGGIYFKKWGRVSETTNKCLNDLIFSKTDFETDVIKTGNAGEHAISMKLAELLPYASGYAVEPGELVYLFESFSGILPEIDHEAVEKGIDLFQIETRNPHMHEERG
;
A
#
# COMPACT_ATOMS: atom_id res chain seq x y z
N SER A 1 12.48 0.34 6.28
CA SER A 1 11.50 -0.73 6.56
C SER A 1 11.68 -1.34 7.96
N GLU A 2 12.86 -1.24 8.54
CA GLU A 2 13.22 -1.71 9.88
C GLU A 2 12.27 -1.16 10.96
N ALA A 3 11.94 0.13 10.89
CA ALA A 3 10.96 0.74 11.78
C ALA A 3 9.53 0.17 11.60
N MET A 4 9.14 -0.19 10.36
CA MET A 4 7.85 -0.83 10.10
C MET A 4 7.78 -2.21 10.76
N VAL A 5 8.87 -2.99 10.66
CA VAL A 5 8.97 -4.31 11.32
C VAL A 5 8.85 -4.17 12.83
N ILE A 6 9.53 -3.19 13.44
CA ILE A 6 9.38 -2.91 14.88
C ILE A 6 7.92 -2.53 15.21
N GLY A 7 7.31 -1.65 14.42
CA GLY A 7 5.91 -1.25 14.58
C GLY A 7 4.94 -2.44 14.50
N LEU A 8 5.17 -3.35 13.55
CA LEU A 8 4.42 -4.58 13.38
C LEU A 8 4.53 -5.50 14.61
N LEU A 9 5.75 -5.70 15.12
CA LEU A 9 5.98 -6.51 16.33
C LEU A 9 5.27 -5.90 17.54
N MET A 10 5.30 -4.57 17.69
CA MET A 10 4.58 -3.88 18.76
C MET A 10 3.06 -4.03 18.62
N ALA A 11 2.52 -3.94 17.40
CA ALA A 11 1.09 -4.19 17.13
C ALA A 11 0.69 -5.63 17.47
N LYS A 12 1.54 -6.61 17.13
CA LYS A 12 1.36 -8.02 17.46
C LYS A 12 1.35 -8.27 18.97
N VAL A 13 2.32 -7.70 19.71
CA VAL A 13 2.37 -7.80 21.18
C VAL A 13 1.12 -7.16 21.82
N ALA A 14 0.64 -6.05 21.24
CA ALA A 14 -0.59 -5.39 21.66
C ALA A 14 -1.88 -6.09 21.19
N LYS A 15 -1.77 -7.26 20.54
CA LYS A 15 -2.87 -8.08 20.01
C LYS A 15 -3.83 -7.27 19.12
N LYS A 16 -3.28 -6.41 18.28
CA LYS A 16 -4.06 -5.70 17.24
C LYS A 16 -4.28 -6.65 16.07
N GLU A 17 -5.43 -6.51 15.42
CA GLU A 17 -5.77 -7.31 14.23
C GLU A 17 -5.30 -6.63 12.93
N TYR A 18 -5.03 -5.33 13.00
CA TYR A 18 -4.63 -4.50 11.87
C TYR A 18 -3.50 -3.55 12.29
N VAL A 19 -2.62 -3.24 11.35
CA VAL A 19 -1.59 -2.21 11.47
C VAL A 19 -1.70 -1.24 10.30
N GLY A 20 -1.53 0.05 10.57
CA GLY A 20 -1.54 1.10 9.55
C GLY A 20 -0.34 2.02 9.72
N PHE A 21 0.25 2.44 8.60
CA PHE A 21 1.41 3.31 8.57
C PHE A 21 0.99 4.68 8.06
N VAL A 22 1.38 5.73 8.77
CA VAL A 22 1.10 7.11 8.42
C VAL A 22 2.37 7.92 8.56
N ASP A 23 2.71 8.68 7.52
CA ASP A 23 3.87 9.56 7.54
C ASP A 23 3.65 10.74 8.50
N ALA A 24 4.65 11.00 9.33
CA ALA A 24 4.56 11.99 10.40
C ALA A 24 4.77 13.43 9.93
N ASP A 25 5.28 13.63 8.71
CA ASP A 25 5.56 14.93 8.09
C ASP A 25 4.35 15.49 7.31
N ASN A 26 3.15 15.00 7.59
CA ASN A 26 1.91 15.51 7.02
C ASN A 26 1.46 16.80 7.71
N TYR A 27 1.31 17.88 6.93
CA TYR A 27 0.88 19.18 7.44
C TYR A 27 -0.59 19.23 7.86
N PHE A 28 -1.42 18.28 7.43
CA PHE A 28 -2.87 18.31 7.63
C PHE A 28 -3.35 17.14 8.52
N PRO A 29 -3.67 17.39 9.80
CA PRO A 29 -4.25 16.37 10.68
C PRO A 29 -5.56 15.78 10.15
N GLY A 30 -6.33 16.56 9.40
CA GLY A 30 -7.56 16.11 8.73
C GLY A 30 -7.30 15.04 7.67
N ALA A 31 -6.16 15.10 6.97
CA ALA A 31 -5.76 14.08 6.01
C ALA A 31 -5.42 12.78 6.74
N VAL A 32 -4.66 12.85 7.85
CA VAL A 32 -4.35 11.68 8.69
C VAL A 32 -5.62 11.00 9.21
N LEU A 33 -6.60 11.78 9.70
CA LEU A 33 -7.88 11.23 10.14
C LEU A 33 -8.64 10.52 9.00
N GLU A 34 -8.60 11.09 7.80
CA GLU A 34 -9.19 10.46 6.61
C GLU A 34 -8.48 9.14 6.27
N TYR A 35 -7.15 9.10 6.28
CA TYR A 35 -6.39 7.88 5.94
C TYR A 35 -6.74 6.74 6.88
N VAL A 36 -6.78 7.01 8.19
CA VAL A 36 -7.13 6.01 9.21
C VAL A 36 -8.58 5.52 9.04
N ARG A 37 -9.51 6.42 8.69
CA ARG A 37 -10.90 6.02 8.38
C ARG A 37 -11.00 5.20 7.09
N ASN A 38 -10.19 5.51 6.08
CA ASN A 38 -10.13 4.74 4.84
C ASN A 38 -9.57 3.34 5.08
N TYR A 39 -8.57 3.17 5.97
CA TYR A 39 -8.12 1.84 6.39
C TYR A 39 -9.26 1.04 7.00
N ALA A 40 -9.98 1.63 7.98
CA ALA A 40 -11.12 0.97 8.59
C ALA A 40 -12.22 0.63 7.57
N ALA A 41 -12.48 1.52 6.62
CA ALA A 41 -13.45 1.28 5.55
C ALA A 41 -13.01 0.11 4.64
N GLY A 42 -11.74 0.05 4.23
CA GLY A 42 -11.21 -1.05 3.42
C GLY A 42 -11.28 -2.39 4.15
N PHE A 43 -10.89 -2.44 5.42
CA PHE A 43 -11.02 -3.67 6.22
C PHE A 43 -12.47 -4.09 6.47
N SER A 44 -13.39 -3.12 6.57
CA SER A 44 -14.83 -3.43 6.71
C SER A 44 -15.45 -3.97 5.41
N LEU A 45 -14.84 -3.68 4.26
CA LEU A 45 -15.26 -4.19 2.95
C LEU A 45 -14.55 -5.50 2.58
N ALA A 46 -13.51 -5.90 3.32
CA ALA A 46 -12.76 -7.12 3.08
C ALA A 46 -13.61 -8.35 3.39
N TRP A 47 -13.56 -9.32 2.47
CA TRP A 47 -14.16 -10.64 2.62
C TRP A 47 -13.13 -11.65 3.14
N SER A 48 -11.85 -11.40 2.85
CA SER A 48 -10.73 -12.17 3.34
C SER A 48 -10.15 -11.60 4.63
N PRO A 49 -9.74 -12.46 5.59
CA PRO A 49 -8.96 -12.02 6.73
C PRO A 49 -7.52 -11.59 6.35
N TYR A 50 -7.09 -11.86 5.11
CA TYR A 50 -5.84 -11.41 4.53
C TYR A 50 -6.11 -10.22 3.62
N SER A 51 -5.98 -9.03 4.18
CA SER A 51 -6.31 -7.78 3.48
C SER A 51 -5.26 -6.70 3.66
N MET A 52 -5.17 -5.84 2.65
CA MET A 52 -4.32 -4.67 2.60
C MET A 52 -5.11 -3.48 2.01
N VAL A 53 -4.97 -2.31 2.63
CA VAL A 53 -5.58 -1.06 2.16
C VAL A 53 -4.47 -0.06 1.86
N ARG A 54 -4.39 0.41 0.63
CA ARG A 54 -3.38 1.36 0.16
C ARG A 54 -4.05 2.68 -0.18
N ILE A 55 -3.54 3.78 0.37
CA ILE A 55 -4.05 5.10 0.05
C ILE A 55 -3.55 5.52 -1.33
N LEU A 56 -4.49 5.96 -2.16
CA LEU A 56 -4.22 6.68 -3.39
C LEU A 56 -4.54 8.15 -3.15
N TRP A 57 -3.59 9.05 -3.39
CA TRP A 57 -3.85 10.47 -3.18
C TRP A 57 -4.43 11.10 -4.45
N HIS A 58 -5.50 11.86 -4.29
CA HIS A 58 -6.09 12.60 -5.42
C HIS A 58 -5.15 13.69 -5.96
N TYR A 59 -4.39 14.32 -5.07
CA TYR A 59 -3.32 15.25 -5.44
C TYR A 59 -2.14 15.14 -4.47
N LYS A 60 -0.93 15.19 -5.02
CA LYS A 60 0.33 15.34 -4.27
C LYS A 60 0.92 16.73 -4.54
N PRO A 61 0.43 17.78 -3.85
CA PRO A 61 0.92 19.13 -4.06
C PRO A 61 2.42 19.26 -3.78
N LYS A 62 3.08 20.13 -4.54
CA LYS A 62 4.49 20.52 -4.36
C LYS A 62 4.61 22.03 -4.23
N ILE A 63 5.58 22.49 -3.45
CA ILE A 63 5.90 23.93 -3.29
C ILE A 63 7.11 24.23 -4.17
N SER A 64 6.88 24.62 -5.43
CA SER A 64 7.97 25.00 -6.34
C SER A 64 7.58 26.26 -7.11
N GLY A 65 8.00 27.42 -6.61
CA GLY A 65 7.61 28.74 -7.17
C GLY A 65 6.12 29.08 -7.04
N GLY A 66 5.34 28.22 -6.38
CA GLY A 66 3.87 28.27 -6.19
C GLY A 66 3.35 26.91 -5.70
N ILE A 67 2.06 26.80 -5.38
CA ILE A 67 1.43 25.51 -5.03
C ILE A 67 0.91 24.86 -6.32
N TYR A 68 1.51 23.73 -6.72
CA TYR A 68 1.07 22.97 -7.90
C TYR A 68 0.47 21.62 -7.47
N PHE A 69 -0.77 21.34 -7.87
CA PHE A 69 -1.49 20.10 -7.56
C PHE A 69 -1.33 19.08 -8.69
N LYS A 70 -0.20 18.35 -8.73
CA LYS A 70 -0.09 17.18 -9.63
C LYS A 70 -0.93 16.05 -9.06
N LYS A 71 -1.67 15.37 -9.93
CA LYS A 71 -2.39 14.15 -9.58
C LYS A 71 -1.39 13.03 -9.26
N TRP A 72 -0.28 12.93 -10.01
CA TRP A 72 0.73 11.87 -9.86
C TRP A 72 2.15 12.44 -9.94
N GLY A 73 3.09 11.82 -9.22
CA GLY A 73 4.52 12.06 -9.41
C GLY A 73 5.08 11.17 -10.52
N ARG A 74 6.10 11.66 -11.26
CA ARG A 74 6.77 10.93 -12.36
C ARG A 74 7.23 9.52 -11.95
N VAL A 75 7.76 9.38 -10.73
CA VAL A 75 8.21 8.08 -10.19
C VAL A 75 7.03 7.16 -9.95
N SER A 76 5.95 7.63 -9.34
CA SER A 76 4.73 6.84 -9.11
C SER A 76 4.10 6.37 -10.42
N GLU A 77 4.04 7.20 -11.45
CA GLU A 77 3.57 6.78 -12.78
C GLU A 77 4.42 5.64 -13.35
N THR A 78 5.75 5.75 -13.23
CA THR A 78 6.67 4.72 -13.72
C THR A 78 6.52 3.42 -12.94
N THR A 79 6.52 3.46 -11.61
CA THR A 79 6.36 2.25 -10.78
C THR A 79 5.02 1.56 -11.05
N ASN A 80 3.93 2.31 -11.13
CA ASN A 80 2.62 1.77 -11.45
C ASN A 80 2.60 1.13 -12.83
N LYS A 81 3.19 1.77 -13.84
CA LYS A 81 3.35 1.16 -15.16
C LYS A 81 4.13 -0.16 -15.09
N CYS A 82 5.28 -0.18 -14.42
CA CYS A 82 6.08 -1.41 -14.29
C CYS A 82 5.32 -2.55 -13.61
N LEU A 83 4.53 -2.26 -12.56
CA LEU A 83 3.73 -3.28 -11.87
C LEU A 83 2.59 -3.81 -12.75
N ASN A 84 1.94 -2.95 -13.54
CA ASN A 84 0.92 -3.41 -14.49
C ASN A 84 1.54 -4.17 -15.68
N ASP A 85 2.70 -3.73 -16.18
CA ASP A 85 3.47 -4.44 -17.22
C ASP A 85 3.92 -5.84 -16.70
N LEU A 86 4.21 -5.97 -15.40
CA LEU A 86 4.49 -7.26 -14.76
C LEU A 86 3.26 -8.18 -14.78
N ILE A 87 2.07 -7.69 -14.43
CA ILE A 87 0.82 -8.45 -14.51
C ILE A 87 0.54 -8.87 -15.96
N PHE A 88 0.70 -7.94 -16.90
CA PHE A 88 0.57 -8.23 -18.33
C PHE A 88 1.50 -9.36 -18.76
N SER A 89 2.77 -9.34 -18.35
CA SER A 89 3.77 -10.37 -18.71
C SER A 89 3.41 -11.80 -18.27
N LYS A 90 2.45 -11.95 -17.35
CA LYS A 90 1.98 -13.24 -16.82
C LYS A 90 0.57 -13.60 -17.23
N THR A 91 -0.22 -12.63 -17.69
CA THR A 91 -1.65 -12.83 -18.02
C THR A 91 -1.95 -12.65 -19.51
N ASP A 92 -1.06 -12.02 -20.28
CA ASP A 92 -1.28 -11.55 -21.65
C ASP A 92 -2.43 -10.54 -21.81
N PHE A 93 -2.92 -9.97 -20.70
CA PHE A 93 -3.95 -8.93 -20.69
C PHE A 93 -3.38 -7.61 -20.15
N GLU A 94 -3.45 -6.57 -20.97
CA GLU A 94 -3.08 -5.23 -20.53
C GLU A 94 -3.98 -4.77 -19.38
N THR A 95 -3.38 -4.11 -18.39
CA THR A 95 -4.10 -3.62 -17.23
C THR A 95 -3.55 -2.27 -16.79
N ASP A 96 -4.38 -1.55 -16.07
CA ASP A 96 -4.03 -0.28 -15.42
C ASP A 96 -4.59 -0.27 -13.99
N VAL A 97 -4.68 -1.46 -13.38
CA VAL A 97 -5.31 -1.66 -12.07
C VAL A 97 -4.45 -1.12 -10.93
N ILE A 98 -3.11 -1.24 -11.01
CA ILE A 98 -2.22 -0.79 -9.94
C ILE A 98 -1.96 0.71 -10.05
N LYS A 99 -2.39 1.44 -9.02
CA LYS A 99 -2.24 2.89 -8.87
C LYS A 99 -1.43 3.29 -7.63
N THR A 100 -1.11 2.33 -6.77
CA THR A 100 -0.55 2.53 -5.42
C THR A 100 0.82 1.87 -5.22
N GLY A 101 1.64 1.79 -6.27
CA GLY A 101 2.96 1.16 -6.24
C GLY A 101 3.87 1.69 -5.13
N ASN A 102 3.83 2.99 -4.85
CA ASN A 102 4.61 3.66 -3.80
C ASN A 102 3.71 4.26 -2.70
N ALA A 103 2.68 3.53 -2.27
CA ALA A 103 1.77 4.03 -1.23
C ALA A 103 2.40 3.90 0.17
N GLY A 104 3.07 4.97 0.61
CA GLY A 104 3.61 5.07 1.97
C GLY A 104 2.53 4.91 3.02
N GLU A 105 1.40 5.61 2.86
CA GLU A 105 0.21 5.36 3.68
C GLU A 105 -0.56 4.13 3.21
N HIS A 106 -0.34 3.02 3.92
CA HIS A 106 -1.11 1.80 3.75
C HIS A 106 -1.33 1.10 5.10
N ALA A 107 -2.28 0.18 5.13
CA ALA A 107 -2.59 -0.65 6.27
C ALA A 107 -2.73 -2.11 5.85
N ILE A 108 -2.39 -3.01 6.76
CA ILE A 108 -2.35 -4.45 6.53
C ILE A 108 -3.02 -5.15 7.72
N SER A 109 -3.82 -6.17 7.43
CA SER A 109 -4.24 -7.15 8.44
C SER A 109 -3.00 -7.85 9.02
N MET A 110 -2.99 -8.13 10.32
CA MET A 110 -1.86 -8.83 10.94
C MET A 110 -1.64 -10.22 10.33
N LYS A 111 -2.73 -10.91 9.95
CA LYS A 111 -2.66 -12.20 9.24
C LYS A 111 -1.86 -12.12 7.94
N LEU A 112 -2.05 -11.07 7.14
CA LEU A 112 -1.26 -10.87 5.92
C LEU A 112 0.14 -10.34 6.22
N ALA A 113 0.27 -9.38 7.13
CA ALA A 113 1.55 -8.75 7.45
C ALA A 113 2.61 -9.74 7.95
N GLU A 114 2.19 -10.81 8.62
CA GLU A 114 3.09 -11.88 9.08
C GLU A 114 3.65 -12.76 7.95
N LEU A 115 3.02 -12.75 6.77
CA LEU A 115 3.46 -13.50 5.60
C LEU A 115 4.38 -12.68 4.70
N LEU A 116 4.38 -11.35 4.82
CA LEU A 116 5.11 -10.47 3.92
C LEU A 116 6.60 -10.34 4.30
N PRO A 117 7.53 -10.47 3.35
CA PRO A 117 8.89 -9.99 3.52
C PRO A 117 8.94 -8.48 3.32
N TYR A 118 9.69 -7.79 4.18
CA TYR A 118 9.85 -6.34 4.11
C TYR A 118 11.19 -5.97 3.48
N ALA A 119 11.15 -5.52 2.22
CA ALA A 119 12.33 -5.01 1.52
C ALA A 119 12.88 -3.73 2.17
N SER A 120 14.13 -3.35 1.89
CA SER A 120 14.76 -2.14 2.44
C SER A 120 14.55 -0.91 1.55
N GLY A 121 14.67 0.29 2.17
CA GLY A 121 14.55 1.57 1.45
C GLY A 121 13.19 1.78 0.78
N TYR A 122 13.19 2.45 -0.37
CA TYR A 122 12.00 2.74 -1.19
C TYR A 122 11.44 1.53 -1.95
N ALA A 123 12.00 0.34 -1.72
CA ALA A 123 11.51 -0.89 -2.33
C ALA A 123 10.44 -1.58 -1.47
N VAL A 124 10.17 -1.10 -0.25
CA VAL A 124 9.23 -1.77 0.66
C VAL A 124 7.81 -1.80 0.08
N GLU A 125 7.28 -0.65 -0.35
CA GLU A 125 5.92 -0.54 -0.86
C GLU A 125 5.69 -1.29 -2.19
N PRO A 126 6.57 -1.18 -3.21
CA PRO A 126 6.41 -1.97 -4.43
C PRO A 126 6.76 -3.45 -4.20
N GLY A 127 7.68 -3.75 -3.28
CA GLY A 127 8.09 -5.12 -2.94
C GLY A 127 6.96 -5.93 -2.33
N GLU A 128 6.12 -5.32 -1.50
CA GLU A 128 4.88 -5.93 -1.00
C GLU A 128 3.99 -6.44 -2.15
N LEU A 129 3.74 -5.60 -3.16
CA LEU A 129 2.88 -5.97 -4.30
C LEU A 129 3.51 -7.07 -5.15
N VAL A 130 4.82 -6.97 -5.43
CA VAL A 130 5.55 -8.01 -6.17
C VAL A 130 5.46 -9.34 -5.42
N TYR A 131 5.69 -9.34 -4.11
CA TYR A 131 5.60 -10.56 -3.31
C TYR A 131 4.19 -11.16 -3.31
N LEU A 132 3.15 -10.31 -3.25
CA LEU A 132 1.77 -10.77 -3.35
C LEU A 132 1.50 -11.47 -4.68
N PHE A 133 1.97 -10.89 -5.80
CA PHE A 133 1.82 -11.48 -7.12
C PHE A 133 2.62 -12.76 -7.29
N GLU A 134 3.80 -12.87 -6.70
CA GLU A 134 4.61 -14.09 -6.78
C GLU A 134 4.02 -15.22 -5.94
N SER A 135 3.59 -14.92 -4.72
CA SER A 135 3.28 -15.93 -3.69
C SER A 135 1.83 -16.41 -3.71
N PHE A 136 0.90 -15.60 -4.21
CA PHE A 136 -0.54 -15.89 -4.14
C PHE A 136 -1.24 -15.89 -5.51
N SER A 137 -0.50 -15.82 -6.62
CA SER A 137 -1.08 -15.90 -7.98
C SER A 137 -1.29 -17.33 -8.51
N GLY A 138 -0.72 -18.34 -7.84
CA GLY A 138 -0.70 -19.72 -8.32
C GLY A 138 0.36 -20.01 -9.40
N ILE A 139 1.23 -19.05 -9.72
CA ILE A 139 2.33 -19.25 -10.69
C ILE A 139 3.51 -19.99 -10.06
N LEU A 140 3.88 -19.61 -8.83
CA LEU A 140 4.92 -20.26 -8.04
C LEU A 140 4.30 -21.20 -7.00
N PRO A 141 5.08 -22.15 -6.44
CA PRO A 141 4.60 -23.01 -5.37
C PRO A 141 4.04 -22.20 -4.20
N GLU A 142 2.88 -22.62 -3.70
CA GLU A 142 2.16 -21.93 -2.64
C GLU A 142 2.97 -21.90 -1.33
N ILE A 143 2.97 -20.73 -0.67
CA ILE A 143 3.68 -20.52 0.59
C ILE A 143 2.74 -20.73 1.79
N ASP A 144 1.44 -20.44 1.62
CA ASP A 144 0.41 -20.61 2.66
C ASP A 144 -0.95 -20.98 2.03
N HIS A 145 -1.41 -22.20 2.31
CA HIS A 145 -2.66 -22.74 1.73
C HIS A 145 -3.91 -22.05 2.29
N GLU A 146 -3.93 -21.59 3.55
CA GLU A 146 -5.08 -20.89 4.12
C GLU A 146 -5.26 -19.53 3.43
N ALA A 147 -4.16 -18.79 3.24
CA ALA A 147 -4.17 -17.49 2.57
C ALA A 147 -4.59 -17.61 1.10
N VAL A 148 -4.13 -18.64 0.38
CA VAL A 148 -4.57 -18.89 -1.01
C VAL A 148 -6.05 -19.26 -1.06
N GLU A 149 -6.53 -20.13 -0.17
CA GLU A 149 -7.94 -20.54 -0.13
C GLU A 149 -8.88 -19.37 0.18
N LYS A 150 -8.50 -18.49 1.11
CA LYS A 150 -9.30 -17.31 1.49
C LYS A 150 -9.14 -16.14 0.51
N GLY A 151 -8.08 -16.14 -0.30
CA GLY A 151 -7.71 -15.04 -1.18
C GLY A 151 -7.11 -13.85 -0.43
N ILE A 152 -6.53 -12.91 -1.18
CA ILE A 152 -5.98 -11.66 -0.65
C ILE A 152 -6.81 -10.48 -1.18
N ASP A 153 -7.40 -9.69 -0.27
CA ASP A 153 -8.12 -8.48 -0.66
C ASP A 153 -7.21 -7.25 -0.64
N LEU A 154 -6.98 -6.65 -1.81
CA LEU A 154 -6.16 -5.46 -1.98
C LEU A 154 -7.02 -4.24 -2.36
N PHE A 155 -7.18 -3.29 -1.45
CA PHE A 155 -7.94 -2.06 -1.67
C PHE A 155 -7.04 -0.89 -2.03
N GLN A 156 -7.44 -0.10 -3.01
CA GLN A 156 -6.79 1.16 -3.39
C GLN A 156 -7.81 2.29 -3.26
N ILE A 157 -7.74 3.06 -2.17
CA ILE A 157 -8.77 4.04 -1.81
C ILE A 157 -8.27 5.46 -2.10
N GLU A 158 -8.95 6.17 -3.00
CA GLU A 158 -8.62 7.55 -3.32
C GLU A 158 -9.10 8.52 -2.23
N THR A 159 -8.20 9.34 -1.67
CA THR A 159 -8.54 10.33 -0.63
C THR A 159 -9.11 11.62 -1.20
N ARG A 160 -9.90 12.33 -0.40
CA ARG A 160 -10.38 13.68 -0.70
C ARG A 160 -9.38 14.75 -0.28
N ASN A 161 -8.71 14.57 0.87
CA ASN A 161 -7.68 15.50 1.29
C ASN A 161 -6.43 15.35 0.40
N PRO A 162 -5.77 16.47 0.07
CA PRO A 162 -4.47 16.42 -0.59
C PRO A 162 -3.43 15.81 0.35
N HIS A 163 -2.41 15.19 -0.24
CA HIS A 163 -1.30 14.59 0.49
C HIS A 163 -0.09 15.51 0.39
N MET A 164 0.10 16.33 1.42
CA MET A 164 1.14 17.36 1.48
C MET A 164 2.11 17.04 2.61
N HIS A 165 3.34 16.71 2.22
CA HIS A 165 4.46 16.48 3.12
C HIS A 165 5.50 17.57 2.99
N GLU A 166 6.39 17.64 3.97
CA GLU A 166 7.62 18.44 3.88
C GLU A 166 8.47 17.96 2.69
N GLU A 167 8.91 18.87 1.82
CA GLU A 167 9.76 18.49 0.69
C GLU A 167 11.15 18.10 1.19
N ARG A 168 11.54 16.84 0.93
CA ARG A 168 12.87 16.30 1.23
C ARG A 168 13.59 15.87 -0.05
N GLY A 169 13.99 16.86 -0.86
CA GLY A 169 14.90 16.67 -2.02
C GLY A 169 14.24 16.09 -3.27
#